data_AF-A0A815H249-F1
#
_entry.id   AF-A0A815H249-F1
#
_cell.length_a   1.000
_cell.length_b   1.000
_cell.length_c   1.000
_cell.angle_alpha   90.00
_cell.angle_beta   90.00
_cell.angle_gamma   90.00
#
_symmetry.space_group_name_H-M   'P 1'
#
loop_
_entity.id
_entity.type
_entity.pdbx_description
1 polymer ?
#
loop_
_entity_poly.entity_id
_entity_poly.type
_entity_poly.pdbx_seq_one_letter_code
_entity_poly.pdbx_strand_id
1 'polypeptide(L)'
;MKDLMPVETHLILNMQRGSFKDHLKRCRKTIMCSCSVSDIQYPWIGLKDQLSSHLSQCSYEQIRPILNQILEENHRLKQKLNKLKEK
;
A
#
# COMPACT_ATOMS: atom_id res chain seq x y z
N MET A 1 -20.03 27.76 17.98
CA MET A 1 -20.86 26.54 18.05
C MET A 1 -20.48 25.69 16.85
N LYS A 2 -20.16 24.41 17.06
CA LYS A 2 -19.64 23.52 15.99
C LYS A 2 -20.83 22.93 15.24
N ASP A 3 -21.08 23.42 14.03
CA ASP A 3 -22.01 22.80 13.09
C ASP A 3 -21.44 21.47 12.62
N LEU A 4 -21.94 20.38 13.21
CA LEU A 4 -21.69 19.01 12.76
C LEU A 4 -22.61 18.71 11.58
N MET A 5 -22.02 18.63 10.40
CA MET A 5 -22.65 18.16 9.17
C MET A 5 -23.26 16.76 9.36
N PRO A 6 -24.44 16.47 8.78
CA PRO A 6 -25.07 15.16 8.87
C PRO A 6 -24.26 14.13 8.07
N VAL A 7 -23.72 13.12 8.77
CA VAL A 7 -23.11 11.95 8.13
C VAL A 7 -24.23 11.16 7.48
N GLU A 8 -24.35 11.28 6.16
CA GLU A 8 -25.30 10.52 5.36
C GLU A 8 -24.98 9.02 5.43
N THR A 9 -25.73 8.32 6.27
CA THR A 9 -25.74 6.86 6.44
C THR A 9 -26.43 6.19 5.25
N HIS A 10 -25.88 6.34 4.04
CA HIS A 10 -26.38 5.61 2.87
C HIS A 10 -25.80 4.19 2.82
N LEU A 11 -26.71 3.22 2.95
CA LEU A 11 -26.62 1.78 2.65
C LEU A 11 -26.09 0.84 3.76
N ILE A 12 -26.84 0.74 4.87
CA ILE A 12 -26.86 -0.48 5.72
C ILE A 12 -28.31 -0.92 5.95
N LEU A 13 -29.09 -1.03 4.88
CA LEU A 13 -30.42 -1.64 4.92
C LEU A 13 -30.30 -2.99 4.21
N ASN A 14 -30.37 -4.07 5.00
CA ASN A 14 -30.50 -5.48 4.57
C ASN A 14 -29.24 -6.35 4.42
N MET A 15 -28.18 -6.15 5.22
CA MET A 15 -27.18 -7.23 5.40
C MET A 15 -27.64 -8.19 6.51
N GLN A 16 -27.79 -9.47 6.18
CA GLN A 16 -28.10 -10.52 7.13
C GLN A 16 -26.99 -10.58 8.20
N ARG A 17 -27.35 -10.54 9.49
CA ARG A 17 -26.41 -10.40 10.62
C ARG A 17 -25.28 -11.44 10.61
N GLY A 18 -25.53 -12.64 10.07
CA GLY A 18 -24.53 -13.71 9.89
C GLY A 18 -23.48 -13.45 8.81
N SER A 19 -23.79 -12.63 7.80
CA SER A 19 -22.88 -12.28 6.68
C SER A 19 -22.03 -11.04 6.98
N PHE A 20 -22.31 -10.31 8.06
CA PHE A 20 -21.58 -9.09 8.41
C PHE A 20 -20.08 -9.35 8.63
N LYS A 21 -19.73 -10.48 9.26
CA LYS A 21 -18.33 -10.82 9.53
C LYS A 21 -17.55 -11.12 8.25
N ASP A 22 -18.20 -11.71 7.24
CA ASP A 22 -17.59 -11.95 5.92
C ASP A 22 -17.61 -10.71 5.03
N HIS A 23 -18.61 -9.84 5.19
CA HIS A 23 -18.61 -8.51 4.60
C HIS A 23 -17.43 -7.69 5.09
N LEU A 24 -17.16 -7.66 6.40
CA LEU A 24 -16.01 -6.92 6.96
C LEU A 24 -14.66 -7.35 6.37
N LYS A 25 -14.48 -8.64 6.08
CA LYS A 25 -13.27 -9.16 5.40
C LYS A 25 -13.11 -8.66 3.96
N ARG A 26 -14.20 -8.22 3.32
CA ARG A 26 -14.23 -7.76 1.91
C ARG A 26 -14.54 -6.28 1.78
N CYS A 27 -14.94 -5.63 2.87
CA CYS A 27 -15.41 -4.25 2.87
C CYS A 27 -14.24 -3.29 2.66
N ARG A 28 -14.28 -2.58 1.53
CA ARG A 28 -13.23 -1.62 1.16
C ARG A 28 -13.18 -0.39 2.08
N LYS A 29 -14.26 -0.12 2.82
CA LYS A 29 -14.40 1.02 3.75
C LYS A 29 -13.89 0.76 5.17
N THR A 30 -13.53 -0.49 5.51
CA THR A 30 -13.07 -0.85 6.86
C THR A 30 -11.65 -1.42 6.88
N ILE A 31 -11.16 -1.91 5.74
CA ILE A 31 -9.81 -2.49 5.65
C ILE A 31 -8.81 -1.34 5.43
N MET A 32 -7.98 -1.11 6.45
CA MET A 32 -6.78 -0.29 6.31
C MET A 32 -5.70 -1.12 5.59
N CYS A 33 -5.16 -0.56 4.51
CA CYS A 33 -4.07 -1.16 3.73
C CYS A 33 -2.83 -0.28 3.83
N SER A 34 -1.67 -0.90 3.95
CA SER A 34 -0.39 -0.23 3.73
C SER A 34 -0.14 -0.06 2.24
N CYS A 35 0.75 0.88 1.91
CA CYS A 35 1.27 1.03 0.56
C CYS A 35 2.02 -0.24 0.12
N SER A 36 2.04 -0.55 -1.18
CA SER A 36 2.82 -1.65 -1.77
C SER A 36 4.33 -1.53 -1.55
N VAL A 37 4.80 -0.36 -1.13
CA VAL A 37 6.19 -0.04 -0.80
C VAL A 37 6.45 -0.09 0.72
N SER A 38 5.60 -0.80 1.48
CA SER A 38 5.81 -1.02 2.91
C SER A 38 7.16 -1.67 3.23
N ASP A 39 7.75 -2.40 2.28
CA ASP A 39 9.11 -2.95 2.34
C ASP A 39 10.20 -1.89 2.59
N ILE A 40 9.95 -0.62 2.23
CA ILE A 40 10.89 0.50 2.43
C ILE A 40 10.46 1.37 3.63
N GLN A 41 9.72 0.80 4.59
CA GLN A 41 9.18 1.48 5.78
C GLN A 41 8.37 2.74 5.45
N TYR A 42 7.66 2.74 4.33
CA TYR A 42 6.83 3.88 3.96
C TYR A 42 5.60 3.98 4.91
N PRO A 43 5.38 5.11 5.60
CA PRO A 43 4.45 5.19 6.73
C PRO A 43 2.97 5.31 6.33
N TRP A 44 2.65 5.24 5.04
CA TRP A 44 1.27 5.42 4.59
C TRP A 44 0.41 4.19 4.91
N ILE A 45 -0.70 4.47 5.58
CA ILE A 45 -1.77 3.53 5.89
C ILE A 45 -3.09 4.25 5.58
N GLY A 46 -3.89 3.68 4.69
CA GLY A 46 -5.16 4.28 4.25
C GLY A 46 -6.23 3.25 3.97
N LEU A 47 -7.43 3.70 3.61
CA LEU A 47 -8.51 2.78 3.25
C LEU A 47 -8.24 2.12 1.89
N LYS A 48 -8.81 0.92 1.68
CA LYS A 48 -8.60 0.16 0.44
C LYS A 48 -9.10 0.88 -0.81
N ASP A 49 -10.11 1.74 -0.71
CA ASP A 49 -10.57 2.60 -1.81
C ASP A 49 -9.58 3.74 -2.10
N GLN A 50 -8.86 4.22 -1.10
CA GLN A 50 -7.82 5.24 -1.25
C GLN A 50 -6.50 4.68 -1.79
N LEU A 51 -6.28 3.36 -1.68
CA LEU A 51 -5.04 2.70 -2.12
C LEU A 51 -4.74 2.95 -3.60
N SER A 52 -5.74 2.82 -4.49
CA SER A 52 -5.53 3.04 -5.93
C SER A 52 -5.09 4.48 -6.23
N SER A 53 -5.75 5.46 -5.62
CA SER A 53 -5.37 6.87 -5.78
C SER A 53 -3.97 7.13 -5.21
N HIS A 54 -3.68 6.57 -4.03
CA HIS A 54 -2.38 6.69 -3.41
C HIS A 54 -1.26 6.11 -4.29
N LEU A 55 -1.42 4.88 -4.80
CA LEU A 55 -0.41 4.24 -5.65
C LEU A 55 -0.10 5.04 -6.91
N SER A 56 -1.10 5.72 -7.51
CA SER A 56 -0.87 6.59 -8.67
C SER A 56 -0.01 7.82 -8.36
N GLN A 57 -0.02 8.29 -7.11
CA GLN A 57 0.67 9.50 -6.66
C GLN A 57 1.89 9.20 -5.76
N CYS A 58 2.09 7.94 -5.38
CA CYS A 58 3.13 7.54 -4.45
C CYS A 58 4.49 7.66 -5.13
N SER A 59 5.28 8.66 -4.73
CA SER A 59 6.63 8.88 -5.24
C SER A 59 7.52 7.63 -5.05
N TYR A 60 7.32 6.88 -3.97
CA TYR A 60 8.05 5.64 -3.70
C TYR A 60 7.73 4.52 -4.70
N GLU A 61 6.46 4.37 -5.09
CA GLU A 61 6.06 3.40 -6.11
C GLU A 61 6.60 3.82 -7.48
N GLN A 62 6.62 5.13 -7.77
CA GLN A 62 7.16 5.67 -9.02
C GLN A 62 8.68 5.45 -9.17
N ILE A 63 9.46 5.60 -8.09
CA ILE A 63 10.92 5.39 -8.13
C ILE A 63 11.33 3.91 -8.01
N ARG A 64 10.41 3.03 -7.59
CA ARG A 64 10.68 1.61 -7.33
C ARG A 64 11.35 0.88 -8.51
N PRO A 65 10.93 1.07 -9.77
CA PRO A 65 11.57 0.39 -10.91
C PRO A 65 13.05 0.77 -11.05
N ILE A 66 13.37 2.06 -10.92
CA ILE A 66 14.74 2.57 -11.02
C ILE A 66 15.57 2.09 -9.82
N LEU A 67 15.00 2.12 -8.62
CA LEU A 67 15.67 1.62 -7.42
C LEU A 67 16.03 0.14 -7.56
N ASN A 68 15.12 -0.68 -8.08
CA ASN A 68 15.37 -2.11 -8.32
C ASN A 68 16.52 -2.32 -9.33
N GLN A 69 16.56 -1.55 -10.41
CA GLN A 69 17.65 -1.60 -11.38
C GLN A 69 19.00 -1.26 -10.73
N ILE A 70 19.04 -0.20 -9.92
CA ILE A 70 20.27 0.21 -9.22
C ILE A 70 20.73 -0.88 -8.24
N LEU A 71 19.81 -1.49 -7.49
CA LEU A 71 20.13 -2.56 -6.55
C LEU A 71 20.68 -3.79 -7.25
N GLU A 72 20.07 -4.19 -8.36
CA GLU A 72 20.53 -5.31 -9.18
C GLU A 72 21.93 -5.05 -9.77
N GLU A 73 22.16 -3.85 -10.32
CA GLU A 73 23.47 -3.49 -10.85
C GLU A 73 24.54 -3.43 -9.75
N ASN A 74 24.23 -2.88 -8.59
CA ASN A 74 25.13 -2.85 -7.44
C ASN A 74 25.51 -4.28 -7.00
N HIS A 75 24.52 -5.18 -6.95
CA HIS A 75 24.76 -6.59 -6.65
C HIS A 75 25.70 -7.23 -7.67
N ARG A 76 25.45 -7.03 -8.97
CA ARG A 76 26.30 -7.52 -10.07
C ARG A 76 27.72 -6.99 -9.98
N LEU A 77 27.90 -5.70 -9.69
CA LEU A 77 29.21 -5.07 -9.55
C LEU A 77 29.98 -5.60 -8.34
N LYS A 78 29.31 -5.78 -7.19
CA LYS A 78 29.89 -6.39 -6.00
C LYS A 78 30.37 -7.81 -6.26
N GLN A 79 29.58 -8.62 -6.96
CA GLN A 79 30.00 -9.97 -7.37
C GLN A 79 31.26 -9.95 -8.25
N LYS A 80 31.33 -9.02 -9.23
CA LYS A 80 32.53 -8.85 -10.07
C LYS A 80 33.75 -8.44 -9.26
N LEU A 81 33.61 -7.50 -8.33
CA LEU A 81 34.70 -7.05 -7.46
C LEU A 81 35.22 -8.19 -6.58
N ASN A 82 34.33 -9.01 -6.01
CA ASN A 82 34.75 -10.16 -5.19
C ASN A 82 35.56 -11.16 -6.02
N LYS A 83 35.10 -11.50 -7.23
CA LYS A 83 35.84 -12.39 -8.14
C LYS A 83 37.22 -11.87 -8.55
N LEU A 84 37.38 -10.54 -8.65
CA LEU A 84 38.66 -9.91 -8.96
C LEU A 84 39.60 -9.88 -7.76
N LYS A 85 39.08 -9.82 -6.52
CA LYS A 85 39.89 -9.87 -5.29
C LYS A 85 40.37 -11.27 -4.93
N GLU A 86 39.69 -12.31 -5.42
CA GLU A 86 40.05 -13.72 -5.22
C GLU A 86 41.07 -14.24 -6.25
N LYS A 87 41.48 -13.40 -7.20
CA LYS A 87 42.55 -13.66 -8.18
C LYS A 87 43.81 -12.90 -7.81
#